data_AF-A0A395TJP7-F1
#
_entry.id   AF-A0A395TJP7-F1
#
_cell.length_a   1.000
_cell.length_b   1.000
_cell.length_c   1.000
_cell.angle_alpha   90.00
_cell.angle_beta   90.00
_cell.angle_gamma   90.00
#
_symmetry.space_group_name_H-M   'P 1'
#
loop_
_entity.id
_entity.type
_entity.pdbx_description
1 polymer ?
#
loop_
_entity_poly.entity_id
_entity_poly.type
_entity_poly.pdbx_seq_one_letter_code
_entity_poly.pdbx_strand_id
1 'polypeptide(L)'
;MNNALGAVSSAAPAQPTITSPIKKLYVYDIDVSQKIPTHVTQSEQMSDLGSFLLRVSQETMTSPNKKLYEFEPTSSAQTCIKEFLTATTQAEEEISSMNLAKLLLDAEKNTSSRVSQLAGIKKGSMVLCHYETNDINCIIVTKLDFESFLERETYSKKQGLPDKKGILKSCVINIDSGILNKDLYLLDSNGLVASFWSKSFFEANQKINDVVNTKNAYKKISRAFVGLAQKSRVDYQQLKNNLISYFSTNTTFVLSDLLDSLIGNYKPVDPGKMRISP
;
A
#
# COMPACT_ATOMS: atom_id res chain seq x y z
N MET A 1 -68.10 -25.48 17.20
CA MET A 1 -67.88 -24.28 16.36
C MET A 1 -66.89 -23.40 17.10
N ASN A 2 -65.62 -23.49 16.70
CA ASN A 2 -64.50 -22.74 17.28
C ASN A 2 -64.47 -21.33 16.69
N ASN A 3 -64.24 -20.31 17.51
CA ASN A 3 -63.60 -19.08 17.05
C ASN A 3 -62.46 -18.74 18.02
N ALA A 4 -61.25 -18.92 17.50
CA ALA A 4 -59.99 -18.57 18.13
C ALA A 4 -59.70 -17.08 17.91
N LEU A 5 -59.55 -16.32 18.98
CA LEU A 5 -58.91 -15.00 18.96
C LEU A 5 -57.39 -15.23 19.02
N GLY A 6 -56.76 -15.15 17.86
CA GLY A 6 -55.31 -15.23 17.71
C GLY A 6 -54.64 -13.98 18.28
N ALA A 7 -53.76 -14.18 19.25
CA ALA A 7 -52.80 -13.18 19.69
C ALA A 7 -51.78 -12.95 18.57
N VAL A 8 -51.84 -11.78 17.92
CA VAL A 8 -50.84 -11.34 16.96
C VAL A 8 -49.64 -10.86 17.75
N SER A 9 -48.65 -11.74 17.94
CA SER A 9 -47.32 -11.37 18.41
C SER A 9 -46.62 -10.56 17.31
N SER A 10 -46.62 -9.24 17.43
CA SER A 10 -45.79 -8.37 16.60
C SER A 10 -44.32 -8.58 16.98
N ALA A 11 -43.63 -9.47 16.28
CA ALA A 11 -42.18 -9.54 16.33
C ALA A 11 -41.64 -8.20 15.78
N ALA A 12 -40.95 -7.46 16.64
CA ALA A 12 -40.19 -6.29 16.21
C ALA A 12 -39.22 -6.72 15.10
N PRO A 13 -39.03 -5.93 14.03
CA PRO A 13 -38.04 -6.25 13.02
C PRO A 13 -36.68 -6.34 13.71
N ALA A 14 -36.01 -7.49 13.54
CA ALA A 14 -34.65 -7.68 14.02
C ALA A 14 -33.79 -6.52 13.51
N GLN A 15 -33.18 -5.75 14.41
CA GLN A 15 -32.17 -4.77 14.05
C GLN A 15 -31.09 -5.52 13.25
N PRO A 16 -30.62 -4.97 12.11
CA PRO A 16 -29.50 -5.58 11.39
C PRO A 16 -28.33 -5.65 12.36
N THR A 17 -27.95 -6.88 12.73
CA THR A 17 -26.71 -7.17 13.43
C THR A 17 -25.60 -6.61 12.56
N ILE A 18 -24.94 -5.55 13.02
CA ILE A 18 -23.73 -5.04 12.39
C ILE A 18 -22.67 -6.14 12.60
N THR A 19 -22.56 -7.06 11.64
CA THR A 19 -21.44 -7.99 11.59
C THR A 19 -20.16 -7.18 11.56
N SER A 20 -19.24 -7.49 12.48
CA SER A 20 -17.92 -6.86 12.50
C SER A 20 -17.30 -6.93 11.10
N PRO A 21 -16.77 -5.82 10.55
CA PRO A 21 -16.20 -5.81 9.20
C PRO A 21 -14.86 -6.57 9.12
N ILE A 22 -14.38 -7.12 10.24
CA ILE A 22 -13.18 -7.94 10.31
C ILE A 22 -13.59 -9.40 10.25
N LYS A 23 -13.20 -10.09 9.17
CA LYS A 23 -13.44 -11.53 9.01
C LYS A 23 -12.36 -12.36 9.70
N LYS A 24 -11.09 -11.96 9.56
CA LYS A 24 -9.93 -12.66 10.10
C LYS A 24 -8.94 -11.63 10.65
N LEU A 25 -8.37 -11.88 11.82
CA LEU A 25 -7.41 -10.97 12.47
C LEU A 25 -6.35 -11.75 13.24
N TYR A 26 -5.10 -11.56 12.85
CA TYR A 26 -3.95 -12.19 13.49
C TYR A 26 -2.89 -11.15 13.80
N VAL A 27 -2.32 -11.24 15.00
CA VAL A 27 -1.30 -10.32 15.48
C VAL A 27 -0.11 -11.12 15.98
N TYR A 28 1.08 -10.72 15.52
CA TYR A 28 2.33 -11.36 15.91
C TYR A 28 3.34 -10.31 16.36
N ASP A 29 3.90 -10.49 17.55
CA ASP A 29 5.04 -9.70 17.99
C ASP A 29 6.31 -10.15 17.24
N ILE A 30 7.05 -9.15 16.75
CA ILE A 30 8.26 -9.29 15.96
C ILE A 30 9.40 -8.56 16.66
N ASP A 31 10.44 -9.33 16.99
CA ASP A 31 11.69 -8.84 17.55
C ASP A 31 12.84 -9.66 16.95
N VAL A 32 13.85 -8.97 16.39
CA VAL A 32 15.02 -9.59 15.76
C VAL A 32 15.79 -10.53 16.69
N SER A 33 15.65 -10.37 18.01
CA SER A 33 16.25 -11.27 19.01
C SER A 33 15.49 -12.60 19.17
N GLN A 34 14.24 -12.68 18.72
CA GLN A 34 13.42 -13.89 18.79
C GLN A 34 13.80 -14.90 17.71
N LYS A 35 13.63 -16.20 18.00
CA LYS A 35 13.77 -17.26 16.99
C LYS A 35 12.55 -17.34 16.08
N ILE A 36 11.36 -17.20 16.66
CA ILE A 36 10.07 -17.25 15.97
C ILE A 36 9.18 -16.08 16.45
N PRO A 37 8.27 -15.57 15.61
CA PRO A 37 7.24 -14.61 16.03
C PRO A 37 6.37 -15.17 17.15
N THR A 38 5.88 -14.28 18.02
CA THR A 38 4.97 -14.67 19.11
C THR A 38 3.54 -14.27 18.75
N HIS A 39 2.61 -15.22 18.71
CA HIS A 39 1.20 -14.92 18.47
C HIS A 39 0.58 -14.20 19.66
N VAL A 40 -0.13 -13.11 19.41
CA VAL A 40 -0.87 -12.35 20.42
C VAL A 40 -2.31 -12.84 20.43
N THR A 41 -2.70 -13.52 21.51
CA THR A 41 -4.07 -14.03 21.67
C THR A 41 -5.07 -12.88 21.70
N GLN A 42 -6.18 -13.02 20.97
CA GLN A 42 -7.22 -12.01 20.91
C GLN A 42 -7.82 -11.76 22.31
N SER A 43 -7.88 -10.49 22.73
CA SER A 43 -8.57 -10.04 23.95
C SER A 43 -9.72 -9.10 23.59
N GLU A 44 -10.63 -8.82 24.53
CA GLU A 44 -11.74 -7.85 24.37
C GLU A 44 -11.26 -6.45 23.92
N GLN A 45 -9.97 -6.13 24.10
CA GLN A 45 -9.32 -4.87 23.73
C GLN A 45 -9.05 -4.75 22.21
N MET A 46 -9.36 -5.76 21.40
CA MET A 46 -9.18 -5.71 19.94
C MET A 46 -10.31 -4.98 19.18
N SER A 47 -11.39 -4.58 19.86
CA SER A 47 -12.46 -3.79 19.23
C SER A 47 -11.95 -2.45 18.68
N ASP A 48 -11.14 -1.72 19.46
CA ASP A 48 -10.51 -0.46 19.05
C ASP A 48 -9.44 -0.64 17.96
N LEU A 49 -8.79 -1.81 17.92
CA LEU A 49 -7.82 -2.14 16.87
C LEU A 49 -8.49 -2.17 15.50
N GLY A 50 -9.75 -2.59 15.41
CA GLY A 50 -10.48 -2.59 14.15
C GLY A 50 -10.71 -1.21 13.55
N SER A 51 -11.13 -0.24 14.38
CA SER A 51 -11.26 1.16 13.96
C SER A 51 -9.91 1.76 13.56
N PHE A 52 -8.85 1.40 14.27
CA PHE A 52 -7.49 1.77 13.90
C PHE A 52 -7.09 1.22 12.53
N LEU A 53 -7.32 -0.08 12.27
CA LEU A 53 -6.99 -0.71 10.98
C LEU A 53 -7.79 -0.12 9.81
N LEU A 54 -9.04 0.26 10.03
CA LEU A 54 -9.82 0.98 9.01
C LEU A 54 -9.20 2.34 8.67
N ARG A 55 -8.75 3.09 9.68
CA ARG A 55 -8.03 4.35 9.44
C ARG A 55 -6.72 4.11 8.69
N VAL A 56 -5.96 3.07 9.06
CA VAL A 56 -4.72 2.66 8.38
C VAL A 56 -4.98 2.38 6.89
N SER A 57 -6.03 1.61 6.58
CA SER A 57 -6.33 1.24 5.20
C SER A 57 -6.77 2.46 4.39
N GLN A 58 -7.62 3.32 4.94
CA GLN A 58 -8.04 4.57 4.31
C GLN A 58 -6.84 5.50 4.05
N GLU A 59 -5.95 5.67 5.03
CA GLU A 59 -4.74 6.48 4.88
C GLU A 59 -3.82 5.91 3.79
N THR A 60 -3.62 4.59 3.78
CA THR A 60 -2.80 3.90 2.77
C THR A 60 -3.37 4.10 1.36
N MET A 61 -4.69 3.99 1.23
CA MET A 61 -5.37 4.07 -0.06
C MET A 61 -5.55 5.51 -0.56
N THR A 62 -5.63 6.51 0.32
CA THR A 62 -5.83 7.92 -0.07
C THR A 62 -4.55 8.75 -0.09
N SER A 63 -3.49 8.31 0.60
CA SER A 63 -2.23 9.06 0.70
C SER A 63 -1.62 9.35 -0.67
N PRO A 64 -1.17 10.60 -0.94
CA PRO A 64 -0.41 10.92 -2.14
C PRO A 64 0.97 10.27 -2.16
N ASN A 65 1.47 9.84 -0.99
CA ASN A 65 2.77 9.18 -0.86
C ASN A 65 2.69 7.67 -1.05
N LYS A 66 1.48 7.09 -1.17
CA LYS A 66 1.31 5.67 -1.45
C LYS A 66 2.03 5.29 -2.74
N LYS A 67 2.61 4.10 -2.76
CA LYS A 67 3.30 3.55 -3.92
C LYS A 67 2.65 2.23 -4.30
N LEU A 68 2.43 2.07 -5.59
CA LEU A 68 1.88 0.85 -6.16
C LEU A 68 3.03 -0.13 -6.41
N TYR A 69 2.83 -1.38 -6.02
CA TYR A 69 3.76 -2.47 -6.21
C TYR A 69 3.04 -3.65 -6.83
N GLU A 70 3.80 -4.56 -7.44
CA GLU A 70 3.35 -5.87 -7.87
C GLU A 70 4.24 -6.93 -7.21
N PHE A 71 3.63 -8.04 -6.79
CA PHE A 71 4.38 -9.18 -6.30
C PHE A 71 5.25 -9.77 -7.42
N GLU A 72 6.45 -10.22 -7.07
CA GLU A 72 7.18 -11.13 -7.93
C GLU A 72 6.39 -12.45 -8.11
N PRO A 73 6.47 -13.11 -9.27
CA PRO A 73 5.74 -14.37 -9.51
C PRO A 73 6.02 -15.47 -8.48
N THR A 74 7.19 -15.44 -7.85
CA THR A 74 7.63 -16.42 -6.84
C THR A 74 7.52 -15.88 -5.42
N SER A 75 6.76 -14.81 -5.18
CA SER A 75 6.64 -14.21 -3.85
C SER A 75 6.03 -15.19 -2.84
N SER A 76 6.82 -15.53 -1.83
CA SER A 76 6.42 -16.34 -0.69
C SER A 76 5.37 -15.61 0.14
N ALA A 77 5.49 -14.29 0.27
CA ALA A 77 4.50 -13.46 0.96
C ALA A 77 3.14 -13.48 0.24
N GLN A 78 3.13 -13.41 -1.10
CA GLN A 78 1.89 -13.54 -1.87
C GLN A 78 1.25 -14.91 -1.65
N THR A 79 2.05 -15.97 -1.64
CA THR A 79 1.58 -17.34 -1.40
C THR A 79 0.92 -17.44 -0.01
N CYS A 80 1.59 -16.98 1.05
CA CYS A 80 1.04 -16.99 2.40
C CYS A 80 -0.28 -16.20 2.51
N ILE A 81 -0.37 -15.03 1.86
CA ILE A 81 -1.58 -14.20 1.88
C ILE A 81 -2.74 -14.87 1.13
N LYS A 82 -2.46 -15.53 0.00
CA LYS A 82 -3.47 -16.30 -0.75
C LYS A 82 -3.97 -17.48 0.07
N GLU A 83 -3.07 -18.24 0.68
CA GLU A 83 -3.41 -19.36 1.57
C GLU A 83 -4.28 -18.87 2.74
N PHE A 84 -3.90 -17.75 3.37
CA PHE A 84 -4.68 -17.13 4.44
C PHE A 84 -6.09 -16.72 4.00
N LEU A 85 -6.22 -16.12 2.81
CA LEU A 85 -7.50 -15.73 2.25
C LEU A 85 -8.40 -16.96 2.03
N THR A 86 -7.85 -18.02 1.42
CA THR A 86 -8.60 -19.23 1.06
C THR A 86 -8.76 -20.24 2.20
N ALA A 87 -8.08 -20.03 3.33
CA ALA A 87 -8.16 -20.91 4.48
C ALA A 87 -9.60 -21.06 4.97
N THR A 88 -9.99 -22.31 5.20
CA THR A 88 -11.34 -22.72 5.63
C THR A 88 -11.39 -23.12 7.09
N THR A 89 -10.22 -23.26 7.73
CA THR A 89 -10.10 -23.60 9.15
C THR A 89 -9.17 -22.62 9.87
N GLN A 90 -9.42 -22.44 11.17
CA GLN A 90 -8.57 -21.64 12.06
C GLN A 90 -7.10 -22.09 12.03
N ALA A 91 -6.85 -23.40 11.92
CA ALA A 91 -5.49 -23.95 11.87
C ALA A 91 -4.74 -23.55 10.59
N GLU A 92 -5.43 -23.55 9.44
CA GLU A 92 -4.86 -23.07 8.17
C GLU A 92 -4.56 -21.57 8.22
N GLU A 93 -5.45 -20.79 8.82
CA GLU A 93 -5.26 -19.36 9.03
C GLU A 93 -4.05 -19.08 9.94
N GLU A 94 -3.90 -19.82 11.05
CA GLU A 94 -2.74 -19.71 11.95
C GLU A 94 -1.42 -20.10 11.28
N ILE A 95 -1.41 -21.16 10.47
CA ILE A 95 -0.20 -21.60 9.75
C ILE A 95 0.24 -20.55 8.73
N SER A 96 -0.68 -20.10 7.87
CA SER A 96 -0.39 -19.14 6.81
C SER A 96 0.01 -17.77 7.35
N SER A 97 -0.69 -17.28 8.38
CA SER A 97 -0.37 -16.00 9.02
C SER A 97 0.94 -16.05 9.82
N MET A 98 1.25 -17.16 10.51
CA MET A 98 2.55 -17.37 11.17
C MET A 98 3.70 -17.44 10.15
N ASN A 99 3.49 -18.10 9.00
CA ASN A 99 4.51 -18.16 7.95
C ASN A 99 4.80 -16.76 7.38
N LEU A 100 3.76 -15.94 7.16
CA LEU A 100 3.95 -14.54 6.78
C LEU A 100 4.72 -13.76 7.86
N ALA A 101 4.42 -13.97 9.15
CA ALA A 101 5.13 -13.33 10.25
C ALA A 101 6.62 -13.71 10.29
N LYS A 102 6.96 -14.97 10.00
CA LYS A 102 8.36 -15.43 9.89
C LYS A 102 9.09 -14.75 8.76
N LEU A 103 8.46 -14.58 7.59
CA LEU A 103 9.07 -13.84 6.47
C LEU A 103 9.41 -12.40 6.86
N LEU A 104 8.54 -11.72 7.62
CA LEU A 104 8.84 -10.38 8.12
C LEU A 104 10.01 -10.40 9.11
N LEU A 105 10.02 -11.32 10.07
CA LEU A 105 11.12 -11.47 11.03
C LEU A 105 12.46 -11.72 10.33
N ASP A 106 12.49 -12.56 9.31
CA ASP A 106 13.70 -12.86 8.54
C ASP A 106 14.17 -11.64 7.74
N ALA A 107 13.24 -10.90 7.12
CA ALA A 107 13.55 -9.64 6.44
C ALA A 107 14.16 -8.59 7.41
N GLU A 108 13.66 -8.52 8.65
CA GLU A 108 14.21 -7.64 9.69
C GLU A 108 15.60 -8.10 10.15
N LYS A 109 15.79 -9.38 10.45
CA LYS A 109 17.11 -9.91 10.84
C LYS A 109 18.17 -9.66 9.76
N ASN A 110 17.82 -9.92 8.51
CA ASN A 110 18.70 -9.70 7.36
C ASN A 110 19.06 -8.23 7.16
N THR A 111 18.15 -7.32 7.50
CA THR A 111 18.40 -5.88 7.40
C THR A 111 19.21 -5.39 8.61
N SER A 112 18.88 -5.83 9.82
CA SER A 112 19.58 -5.44 11.04
C SER A 112 21.05 -5.88 11.05
N SER A 113 21.37 -7.04 10.49
CA SER A 113 22.75 -7.53 10.39
C SER A 113 23.61 -6.70 9.42
N ARG A 114 23.01 -6.14 8.37
CA ARG A 114 23.69 -5.30 7.38
C ARG A 114 23.90 -3.86 7.84
N VAL A 115 23.12 -3.42 8.83
CA VAL A 115 23.01 -2.01 9.22
C VAL A 115 23.37 -1.84 10.70
N SER A 116 24.51 -2.41 11.10
CA SER A 116 25.03 -2.40 12.48
C SER A 116 25.25 -1.01 13.10
N GLN A 117 25.13 0.07 12.31
CA GLN A 117 25.32 1.46 12.73
C GLN A 117 24.03 2.29 12.86
N LEU A 118 22.87 1.78 12.42
CA LEU A 118 21.59 2.46 12.67
C LEU A 118 21.01 2.01 14.00
N ALA A 119 20.34 2.92 14.71
CA ALA A 119 19.46 2.57 15.82
C ALA A 119 18.58 1.40 15.35
N GLY A 120 18.78 0.21 15.93
CA GLY A 120 18.33 -1.05 15.35
C GLY A 120 16.85 -1.09 14.99
N ILE A 121 16.45 -2.08 14.18
CA ILE A 121 15.05 -2.27 13.81
C ILE A 121 14.21 -2.39 15.09
N LYS A 122 13.24 -1.50 15.23
CA LYS A 122 12.39 -1.45 16.42
C LYS A 122 11.51 -2.70 16.51
N LYS A 123 11.38 -3.20 17.73
CA LYS A 123 10.39 -4.21 18.09
C LYS A 123 8.99 -3.67 17.82
N GLY A 124 8.12 -4.51 17.30
CA GLY A 124 6.76 -4.12 16.96
C GLY A 124 5.88 -5.34 16.75
N SER A 125 4.66 -5.12 16.25
CA SER A 125 3.76 -6.21 15.91
C SER A 125 3.37 -6.15 14.44
N MET A 126 3.35 -7.30 13.79
CA MET A 126 2.69 -7.48 12.52
C MET A 126 1.21 -7.74 12.76
N VAL A 127 0.36 -7.00 12.07
CA VAL A 127 -1.08 -7.25 12.03
C VAL A 127 -1.46 -7.68 10.62
N LEU A 128 -2.14 -8.81 10.52
CA LEU A 128 -2.76 -9.33 9.30
C LEU A 128 -4.27 -9.35 9.48
N CYS A 129 -5.00 -8.65 8.62
CA CYS A 129 -6.44 -8.51 8.71
C CYS A 129 -7.10 -8.76 7.35
N HIS A 130 -8.13 -9.60 7.34
CA HIS A 130 -9.11 -9.66 6.24
C HIS A 130 -10.29 -8.77 6.61
N TYR A 131 -10.41 -7.65 5.92
CA TYR A 131 -11.48 -6.68 6.11
C TYR A 131 -12.52 -6.82 4.99
N GLU A 132 -13.78 -6.99 5.36
CA GLU A 132 -14.89 -7.12 4.42
C GLU A 132 -16.14 -6.36 4.89
N THR A 133 -16.65 -5.53 3.99
CA THR A 133 -17.93 -4.83 4.07
C THR A 133 -18.63 -4.99 2.71
N ASN A 134 -19.82 -4.40 2.55
CA ASN A 134 -20.51 -4.42 1.26
C ASN A 134 -19.71 -3.74 0.13
N ASP A 135 -18.88 -2.74 0.46
CA ASP A 135 -18.18 -1.91 -0.53
C ASP A 135 -16.66 -2.16 -0.59
N ILE A 136 -16.09 -2.79 0.44
CA ILE A 136 -14.65 -2.98 0.59
C ILE A 136 -14.38 -4.43 0.95
N ASN A 137 -13.51 -5.09 0.18
CA ASN A 137 -12.95 -6.38 0.52
C ASN A 137 -11.44 -6.33 0.29
N CYS A 138 -10.63 -6.47 1.35
CA CYS A 138 -9.19 -6.34 1.24
C CYS A 138 -8.42 -7.09 2.34
N ILE A 139 -7.16 -7.37 2.04
CA ILE A 139 -6.15 -7.75 3.04
C ILE A 139 -5.38 -6.50 3.44
N ILE A 140 -5.23 -6.32 4.76
CA ILE A 140 -4.38 -5.30 5.37
C ILE A 140 -3.23 -6.01 6.08
N VAL A 141 -2.00 -5.65 5.74
CA VAL A 141 -0.79 -6.06 6.46
C VAL A 141 -0.09 -4.81 6.96
N THR A 142 0.08 -4.67 8.27
CA THR A 142 0.77 -3.51 8.84
C THR A 142 1.78 -3.92 9.89
N LYS A 143 2.89 -3.19 9.94
CA LYS A 143 3.82 -3.24 11.07
C LYS A 143 3.56 -2.03 11.97
N LEU A 144 3.18 -2.32 13.21
CA LEU A 144 2.98 -1.34 14.27
C LEU A 144 4.26 -1.13 15.06
N ASP A 145 4.50 0.13 15.43
CA ASP A 145 5.53 0.51 16.38
C ASP A 145 4.87 0.94 17.69
N PHE A 146 5.41 0.47 18.80
CA PHE A 146 4.96 0.88 20.12
C PHE A 146 5.95 1.87 20.73
N GLU A 147 5.43 2.93 21.32
CA GLU A 147 6.21 3.89 22.09
C GLU A 147 6.14 3.52 23.58
N SER A 148 7.26 3.70 24.28
CA SER A 148 7.29 3.55 25.73
C SER A 148 6.78 4.83 26.38
N PHE A 149 5.84 4.70 27.32
CA PHE A 149 5.32 5.82 28.09
C PHE A 149 5.19 5.41 29.57
N LEU A 150 5.10 6.40 30.46
CA LEU A 150 4.76 6.17 31.86
C LEU A 150 3.25 6.28 31.99
N GLU A 151 2.60 5.22 32.45
CA GLU A 151 1.17 5.25 32.70
C GLU A 151 0.86 6.13 33.91
N ARG A 152 -0.18 6.97 33.81
CA ARG A 152 -0.43 8.08 34.75
C ARG A 152 -0.65 7.62 36.19
N GLU A 153 -1.31 6.48 36.39
CA GLU A 153 -1.79 6.05 37.71
C GLU A 153 -0.68 5.36 38.51
N THR A 154 0.03 4.45 37.84
CA THR A 154 1.06 3.61 38.46
C THR A 154 2.48 4.14 38.24
N TYR A 155 2.66 5.12 37.34
CA TYR A 155 3.95 5.55 36.81
C TYR A 155 4.82 4.38 36.31
N SER A 156 4.19 3.25 36.00
CA SER A 156 4.88 2.10 35.43
C SER A 156 5.18 2.37 33.96
N LYS A 157 6.35 1.91 33.53
CA LYS A 157 6.73 1.97 32.13
C LYS A 157 5.90 0.96 31.34
N LYS A 158 5.00 1.46 30.49
CA LYS A 158 4.17 0.69 29.58
C LYS A 158 4.58 0.95 28.13
N GLN A 159 4.10 0.11 27.23
CA GLN A 159 4.20 0.31 25.78
C GLN A 159 2.80 0.44 25.20
N GLY A 160 2.64 1.31 24.21
CA GLY A 160 1.35 1.59 23.59
C GLY A 160 1.50 2.10 22.18
N LEU A 161 0.42 1.95 21.42
CA LEU A 161 0.34 2.41 20.04
C LEU A 161 0.03 3.91 20.04
N PRO A 162 0.93 4.78 19.54
CA PRO A 162 0.65 6.20 19.51
C PRO A 162 -0.45 6.50 18.49
N ASP A 163 -1.51 7.18 18.93
CA ASP A 163 -2.71 7.42 18.13
C ASP A 163 -2.43 8.07 16.75
N LYS A 164 -1.49 9.02 16.68
CA LYS A 164 -1.16 9.76 15.45
C LYS A 164 0.05 9.24 14.67
N LYS A 165 0.88 8.37 15.26
CA LYS A 165 2.17 7.94 14.68
C LYS A 165 2.39 6.42 14.70
N GLY A 166 1.41 5.64 15.14
CA GLY A 166 1.56 4.21 15.44
C GLY A 166 1.77 3.31 14.23
N ILE A 167 1.57 3.84 13.02
CA ILE A 167 1.78 3.13 11.77
C ILE A 167 3.16 3.49 11.24
N LEU A 168 4.06 2.52 11.26
CA LEU A 168 5.31 2.64 10.52
C LEU A 168 5.07 2.35 9.05
N LYS A 169 4.43 1.20 8.78
CA LYS A 169 4.34 0.60 7.45
C LYS A 169 3.01 -0.11 7.27
N SER A 170 2.39 0.10 6.13
CA SER A 170 1.13 -0.55 5.78
C SER A 170 1.15 -1.04 4.33
N CYS A 171 0.37 -2.08 4.11
CA CYS A 171 0.10 -2.70 2.83
C CYS A 171 -1.40 -2.98 2.77
N VAL A 172 -2.05 -2.57 1.68
CA VAL A 172 -3.44 -2.91 1.38
C VAL A 172 -3.47 -3.61 0.03
N ILE A 173 -4.20 -4.71 -0.04
CA ILE A 173 -4.40 -5.50 -1.27
C ILE A 173 -5.90 -5.75 -1.41
N ASN A 174 -6.49 -5.30 -2.51
CA ASN A 174 -7.92 -5.49 -2.75
C ASN A 174 -8.21 -6.95 -3.10
N ILE A 175 -9.44 -7.38 -2.80
CA ILE A 175 -9.97 -8.69 -3.16
C ILE A 175 -11.16 -8.46 -4.08
N ASP A 176 -11.08 -9.00 -5.30
CA ASP A 176 -12.12 -8.90 -6.31
C ASP A 176 -12.71 -10.29 -6.54
N SER A 177 -14.00 -10.47 -6.28
CA SER A 177 -14.69 -11.77 -6.42
C SER A 177 -14.01 -12.93 -5.68
N GLY A 178 -13.48 -12.66 -4.48
CA GLY A 178 -12.77 -13.64 -3.66
C GLY A 178 -11.33 -13.93 -4.09
N ILE A 179 -10.82 -13.21 -5.09
CA ILE A 179 -9.45 -13.37 -5.61
C ILE A 179 -8.62 -12.16 -5.19
N LEU A 180 -7.44 -12.43 -4.62
CA LEU A 180 -6.47 -11.41 -4.27
C LEU A 180 -5.95 -10.69 -5.53
N ASN A 181 -6.06 -9.37 -5.56
CA ASN A 181 -5.49 -8.55 -6.63
C ASN A 181 -3.96 -8.68 -6.66
N LYS A 182 -3.35 -8.43 -7.83
CA LYS A 182 -1.89 -8.47 -8.00
C LYS A 182 -1.20 -7.26 -7.38
N ASP A 183 -1.94 -6.18 -7.22
CA ASP A 183 -1.42 -4.87 -6.88
C ASP A 183 -1.40 -4.67 -5.37
N LEU A 184 -0.26 -4.20 -4.85
CA LEU A 184 -0.11 -3.82 -3.45
C LEU A 184 -0.01 -2.30 -3.35
N TYR A 185 -0.80 -1.72 -2.44
CA TYR A 185 -0.65 -0.33 -2.05
C TYR A 185 0.22 -0.26 -0.80
N LEU A 186 1.47 0.18 -0.95
CA LEU A 186 2.41 0.33 0.16
C LEU A 186 2.53 1.79 0.60
N LEU A 187 2.53 1.99 1.92
CA LEU A 187 2.83 3.26 2.57
C LEU A 187 3.85 3.05 3.69
N ASP A 188 4.75 4.02 3.85
CA ASP A 188 5.71 4.11 4.96
C ASP A 188 5.62 5.52 5.53
N SER A 189 5.40 5.65 6.84
CA SER A 189 5.27 6.96 7.49
C SER A 189 6.56 7.78 7.46
N ASN A 190 7.71 7.16 7.15
CA ASN A 190 8.97 7.86 6.92
C ASN A 190 9.11 8.43 5.49
N GLY A 191 8.07 8.34 4.66
CA GLY A 191 7.98 8.93 3.32
C GLY A 191 8.52 8.08 2.19
N LEU A 192 9.58 7.30 2.42
CA LEU A 192 10.10 6.32 1.45
C LEU A 192 9.78 4.90 1.91
N VAL A 193 9.20 4.09 1.02
CA VAL A 193 8.93 2.67 1.30
C VAL A 193 10.26 1.94 1.46
N ALA A 194 10.53 1.46 2.67
CA ALA A 194 11.77 0.76 2.98
C ALA A 194 11.97 -0.49 2.09
N SER A 195 13.20 -0.73 1.66
CA SER A 195 13.52 -1.89 0.81
C SER A 195 13.28 -3.22 1.52
N PHE A 196 13.49 -3.30 2.84
CA PHE A 196 13.19 -4.53 3.57
C PHE A 196 11.70 -4.86 3.56
N TRP A 197 10.83 -3.83 3.59
CA TRP A 197 9.38 -3.99 3.57
C TRP A 197 8.89 -4.42 2.18
N SER A 198 9.30 -3.69 1.15
CA SER A 198 8.86 -3.96 -0.23
C SER A 198 9.57 -5.17 -0.86
N LYS A 199 10.91 -5.18 -0.87
CA LYS A 199 11.71 -6.17 -1.60
C LYS A 199 12.01 -7.42 -0.81
N SER A 200 12.33 -7.30 0.48
CA SER A 200 12.75 -8.46 1.28
C SER A 200 11.58 -9.20 1.91
N PHE A 201 10.55 -8.49 2.37
CA PHE A 201 9.38 -9.09 2.98
C PHE A 201 8.32 -9.45 1.93
N PHE A 202 7.78 -8.46 1.20
CA PHE A 202 6.74 -8.75 0.20
C PHE A 202 7.27 -9.37 -1.08
N GLU A 203 8.59 -9.29 -1.34
CA GLU A 203 9.17 -9.69 -2.63
C GLU A 203 8.39 -9.02 -3.77
N ALA A 204 8.25 -7.71 -3.68
CA ALA A 204 7.44 -6.91 -4.58
C ALA A 204 8.28 -5.81 -5.23
N ASN A 205 8.04 -5.59 -6.51
CA ASN A 205 8.65 -4.52 -7.28
C ASN A 205 7.67 -3.37 -7.47
N GLN A 206 8.19 -2.15 -7.34
CA GLN A 206 7.36 -0.96 -7.48
C GLN A 206 6.84 -0.92 -8.92
N LYS A 207 5.52 -0.91 -9.08
CA LYS A 207 4.91 -0.54 -10.36
C LYS A 207 5.33 0.90 -10.61
N ILE A 208 6.03 1.12 -11.72
CA ILE A 208 6.54 2.44 -12.08
C ILE A 208 5.35 3.34 -12.39
N ASN A 209 4.78 3.98 -11.36
CA ASN A 209 3.67 4.91 -11.52
C ASN A 209 4.17 6.22 -12.16
N ASP A 210 3.29 6.79 -12.98
CA ASP A 210 3.51 7.73 -14.08
C ASP A 210 4.42 8.93 -13.84
N VAL A 211 4.77 9.29 -12.60
CA VAL A 211 5.67 10.43 -12.32
C VAL A 211 7.11 10.14 -12.73
N VAL A 212 7.61 8.92 -12.50
CA VAL A 212 8.98 8.54 -12.90
C VAL A 212 9.04 8.30 -14.40
N ASN A 213 7.98 7.72 -14.99
CA ASN A 213 7.85 7.57 -16.44
C ASN A 213 7.66 8.92 -17.15
N THR A 214 6.86 9.83 -16.62
CA THR A 214 6.67 11.21 -17.11
C THR A 214 7.97 11.98 -17.04
N LYS A 215 8.69 11.94 -15.92
CA LYS A 215 9.99 12.63 -15.79
C LYS A 215 11.04 12.03 -16.73
N ASN A 216 11.05 10.70 -16.90
CA ASN A 216 11.97 10.01 -17.82
C ASN A 216 11.58 10.21 -19.29
N ALA A 217 10.29 10.22 -19.63
CA ALA A 217 9.75 10.49 -20.96
C ALA A 217 9.97 11.94 -21.34
N TYR A 218 9.64 12.90 -20.47
CA TYR A 218 9.99 14.31 -20.59
C TYR A 218 11.50 14.47 -20.84
N LYS A 219 12.35 13.79 -20.06
CA LYS A 219 13.81 13.87 -20.22
C LYS A 219 14.30 13.24 -21.53
N LYS A 220 13.70 12.14 -22.00
CA LYS A 220 14.05 11.50 -23.28
C LYS A 220 13.59 12.33 -24.48
N ILE A 221 12.35 12.83 -24.45
CA ILE A 221 11.75 13.64 -25.52
C ILE A 221 12.42 15.01 -25.60
N SER A 222 12.67 15.68 -24.47
CA SER A 222 13.38 16.97 -24.47
C SER A 222 14.79 16.86 -25.06
N ARG A 223 15.48 15.74 -24.87
CA ARG A 223 16.81 15.50 -25.48
C ARG A 223 16.76 15.35 -27.00
N ALA A 224 15.66 14.84 -27.56
CA ALA A 224 15.52 14.65 -29.01
C ALA A 224 15.61 15.96 -29.81
N PHE A 225 15.26 17.09 -29.19
CA PHE A 225 15.30 18.41 -29.83
C PHE A 225 16.25 19.42 -29.16
N VAL A 226 17.11 19.00 -28.22
CA VAL A 226 18.15 19.87 -27.63
C VAL A 226 19.10 20.43 -28.70
N GLY A 227 19.37 19.68 -29.77
CA GLY A 227 20.19 20.14 -30.89
C GLY A 227 19.60 21.34 -31.65
N LEU A 228 18.28 21.60 -31.53
CA LEU A 228 17.64 22.77 -32.11
C LEU A 228 18.02 24.06 -31.38
N ALA A 229 18.41 24.01 -30.10
CA ALA A 229 18.80 25.21 -29.36
C ALA A 229 19.95 25.98 -30.02
N GLN A 230 20.81 25.30 -30.79
CA GLN A 230 21.92 25.87 -31.54
C GLN A 230 21.54 26.30 -32.97
N LYS A 231 20.52 25.68 -33.57
CA LYS A 231 20.10 25.90 -34.96
C LYS A 231 18.98 26.93 -35.09
N SER A 232 18.02 26.90 -34.15
CA SER A 232 16.90 27.82 -34.06
C SER A 232 16.38 27.88 -32.62
N ARG A 233 16.75 28.95 -31.91
CA ARG A 233 16.37 29.16 -30.50
C ARG A 233 14.87 29.34 -30.32
N VAL A 234 14.20 29.92 -31.31
CA VAL A 234 12.75 30.18 -31.29
C VAL A 234 11.97 28.88 -31.36
N ASP A 235 12.30 28.03 -32.33
CA ASP A 235 11.71 26.69 -32.52
C ASP A 235 11.94 25.80 -31.29
N TYR A 236 13.15 25.83 -30.72
CA TYR A 236 13.46 25.12 -29.47
C TYR A 236 12.58 25.55 -28.30
N GLN A 237 12.35 26.87 -28.12
CA GLN A 237 11.52 27.37 -27.03
C GLN A 237 10.04 27.00 -27.21
N GLN A 238 9.53 27.06 -28.43
CA GLN A 238 8.15 26.72 -28.72
C GLN A 238 7.85 25.23 -28.45
N LEU A 239 8.71 24.33 -28.94
CA LEU A 239 8.57 22.89 -28.69
C LEU A 239 8.73 22.54 -27.20
N LYS A 240 9.64 23.22 -26.49
CA LYS A 240 9.81 23.04 -25.04
C LYS A 240 8.57 23.48 -24.27
N ASN A 241 7.97 24.61 -24.64
CA ASN A 241 6.76 25.12 -23.99
C ASN A 241 5.55 24.20 -24.25
N ASN A 242 5.40 23.69 -25.47
CA ASN A 242 4.36 22.71 -25.80
C ASN A 242 4.53 21.42 -24.97
N LEU A 243 5.78 20.92 -24.84
CA LEU A 243 6.09 19.75 -24.02
C LEU A 243 5.73 20.00 -22.54
N ILE A 244 6.12 21.15 -21.98
CA ILE A 244 5.80 21.51 -20.59
C ILE A 244 4.29 21.62 -20.39
N SER A 245 3.57 22.24 -21.33
CA SER A 245 2.12 22.38 -21.28
C SER A 245 1.44 21.01 -21.24
N TYR A 246 1.79 20.11 -22.17
CA TYR A 246 1.22 18.77 -22.24
C TYR A 246 1.37 18.00 -20.92
N PHE A 247 2.57 18.02 -20.34
CA PHE A 247 2.85 17.32 -19.07
C PHE A 247 2.27 18.02 -17.83
N SER A 248 1.86 19.29 -17.94
CA SER A 248 1.24 20.04 -16.84
C SER A 248 -0.29 19.94 -16.85
N THR A 249 -0.90 19.64 -18.01
CA THR A 249 -2.36 19.61 -18.19
C THR A 249 -2.96 18.21 -18.24
N ASN A 250 -2.19 17.17 -18.58
CA ASN A 250 -2.70 15.81 -18.75
C ASN A 250 -2.36 14.93 -17.54
N THR A 251 -3.38 14.30 -16.94
CA THR A 251 -3.23 13.38 -15.82
C THR A 251 -2.78 11.97 -16.23
N THR A 252 -2.91 11.64 -17.52
CA THR A 252 -2.56 10.34 -18.11
C THR A 252 -1.71 10.57 -19.36
N PHE A 253 -0.64 9.78 -19.55
CA PHE A 253 0.24 9.89 -20.71
C PHE A 253 -0.28 9.05 -21.89
N VAL A 254 -0.53 9.69 -23.03
CA VAL A 254 -0.96 9.05 -24.28
C VAL A 254 -0.09 9.58 -25.45
N LEU A 255 0.62 8.69 -26.14
CA LEU A 255 1.63 9.08 -27.14
C LEU A 255 1.05 9.83 -28.35
N SER A 256 -0.13 9.46 -28.83
CA SER A 256 -0.82 10.17 -29.93
C SER A 256 -1.09 11.62 -29.55
N ASP A 257 -1.66 11.84 -28.36
CA ASP A 257 -2.08 13.15 -27.87
C ASP A 257 -0.86 14.04 -27.60
N LEU A 258 0.27 13.44 -27.20
CA LEU A 258 1.54 14.12 -27.07
C LEU A 258 2.04 14.62 -28.44
N LEU A 259 2.00 13.78 -29.48
CA LEU A 259 2.45 14.17 -30.82
C LEU A 259 1.57 15.29 -31.38
N ASP A 260 0.25 15.18 -31.23
CA ASP A 260 -0.68 16.22 -31.67
C ASP A 260 -0.45 17.54 -30.92
N SER A 261 -0.22 17.49 -29.60
CA SER A 261 0.09 18.67 -28.80
C SER A 261 1.48 19.27 -29.07
N LEU A 262 2.46 18.46 -29.47
CA LEU A 262 3.84 18.91 -29.74
C LEU A 262 4.00 19.48 -31.14
N ILE A 263 3.51 18.75 -32.15
CA ILE A 263 3.78 19.02 -33.57
C ILE A 263 2.51 19.23 -34.41
N GLY A 264 1.32 18.90 -33.92
CA GLY A 264 0.08 18.96 -34.71
C GLY A 264 -0.25 20.36 -35.24
N ASN A 265 0.04 21.41 -34.45
CA ASN A 265 -0.17 22.82 -34.85
C ASN A 265 1.15 23.61 -34.98
N TYR A 266 2.30 22.94 -34.91
CA TYR A 266 3.60 23.60 -34.92
C TYR A 266 4.02 23.95 -36.35
N LYS A 267 4.38 25.22 -36.58
CA LYS A 267 4.94 25.71 -37.85
C LYS A 267 6.38 26.20 -37.61
N PRO A 268 7.40 25.57 -38.22
CA PRO A 268 8.79 26.01 -38.06
C PRO A 268 8.97 27.45 -38.53
N VAL A 269 9.71 28.23 -37.75
CA VAL A 269 10.03 29.62 -38.11
C VAL A 269 11.11 29.67 -39.22
N ASP A 270 12.01 28.67 -39.26
CA ASP A 270 13.02 28.52 -40.30
C ASP A 270 13.03 27.06 -40.86
N PRO A 271 12.28 26.78 -41.93
CA PRO A 271 12.12 25.43 -42.48
C PRO A 271 13.44 24.79 -42.93
N GLY A 272 14.44 25.59 -43.32
CA GLY A 272 15.71 25.11 -43.87
C GLY A 272 16.64 24.45 -42.85
N LYS A 273 16.38 24.60 -41.55
CA LYS A 273 17.25 24.11 -40.46
C LYS A 273 16.71 22.88 -39.72
N MET A 274 15.50 22.42 -40.05
CA MET A 274 14.86 21.24 -39.48
C MET A 274 15.14 20.00 -40.34
N ARG A 275 16.24 19.29 -40.05
CA ARG A 275 16.40 17.89 -40.46
C ARG A 275 16.35 17.03 -39.21
N ILE A 276 15.23 16.35 -39.02
CA ILE A 276 15.09 15.27 -38.04
C ILE A 276 15.60 14.03 -38.78
N SER A 277 16.79 13.53 -38.41
CA SER A 277 17.24 12.23 -38.92
C SER A 277 16.31 11.12 -38.42
N PRO A 278 16.02 10.10 -39.25
CA PRO A 278 15.17 8.99 -38.87
C PRO A 278 15.69 8.23 -37.64
#